data_AF-A0AAW5B3R9-F1
#
_entry.id   AF-A0AAW5B3R9-F1
#
_cell.length_a   1.000
_cell.length_b   1.000
_cell.length_c   1.000
_cell.angle_alpha   90.00
_cell.angle_beta   90.00
_cell.angle_gamma   90.00
#
_symmetry.space_group_name_H-M   'P 1'
#
loop_
_entity.id
_entity.type
_entity.pdbx_description
1 polymer ?
#
loop_
_entity_poly.entity_id
_entity_poly.type
_entity_poly.pdbx_seq_one_letter_code
_entity_poly.pdbx_strand_id
1 'polypeptide(L)'
;MLLSTVILGWIGIGVFVTILLTFMKLMKNKEQGLLHVVMGFMYAMWLPLPFALYFEQEQELLLTGSIFGFVYLLMLVITMGFQAGHIVHIVKQEQSEIWEERAAWMLDTFSSSFEGLANVFKSIWSIFLAISFWLNGETWMAILMSLFSLMIIYYVNNLVNQSTIKRIKFLEKLKPNPFIYNIEALLFFLTLMIYITMQLLE
;
A
#
# COMPACT_ATOMS: atom_id res chain seq x y z
N MET A 1 -19.67 -8.41 9.47
CA MET A 1 -18.48 -7.63 9.06
C MET A 1 -17.76 -8.28 7.90
N LEU A 2 -17.53 -9.60 7.95
CA LEU A 2 -16.89 -10.39 6.90
C LEU A 2 -17.46 -10.15 5.49
N LEU A 3 -18.79 -10.28 5.30
CA LEU A 3 -19.46 -10.03 4.02
C LEU A 3 -19.16 -8.62 3.46
N SER A 4 -19.25 -7.59 4.28
CA SER A 4 -18.98 -6.21 3.86
C SER A 4 -17.51 -6.02 3.47
N THR A 5 -16.58 -6.62 4.21
CA THR A 5 -15.16 -6.62 3.86
C THR A 5 -14.89 -7.34 2.54
N VAL A 6 -15.54 -8.48 2.30
CA VAL A 6 -15.42 -9.22 1.03
C VAL A 6 -15.91 -8.36 -0.14
N ILE A 7 -17.09 -7.76 -0.03
CA ILE A 7 -17.65 -6.88 -1.07
C ILE A 7 -16.72 -5.69 -1.35
N LEU A 8 -16.34 -4.95 -0.31
CA LEU A 8 -15.46 -3.78 -0.46
C LEU A 8 -14.09 -4.18 -1.00
N GLY A 9 -13.51 -5.27 -0.49
CA GLY A 9 -12.19 -5.68 -0.92
C GLY A 9 -12.12 -6.13 -2.38
N TRP A 10 -13.16 -6.80 -2.89
CA TRP A 10 -13.27 -7.10 -4.32
C TRP A 10 -13.54 -5.85 -5.17
N ILE A 11 -14.28 -4.86 -4.67
CA ILE A 11 -14.37 -3.55 -5.31
C ILE A 11 -12.97 -2.92 -5.42
N GLY A 12 -12.17 -2.97 -4.36
CA GLY A 12 -10.78 -2.50 -4.38
C GLY A 12 -9.93 -3.19 -5.45
N ILE A 13 -10.01 -4.51 -5.56
CA ILE A 13 -9.31 -5.27 -6.63
C ILE A 13 -9.80 -4.86 -8.02
N GLY A 14 -11.11 -4.70 -8.22
CA GLY A 14 -11.69 -4.23 -9.48
C GLY A 14 -11.23 -2.82 -9.87
N VAL A 15 -11.11 -1.92 -8.88
CA VAL A 15 -10.55 -0.58 -9.08
C VAL A 15 -9.08 -0.65 -9.47
N PHE A 16 -8.28 -1.50 -8.82
CA PHE A 16 -6.87 -1.70 -9.18
C PHE A 16 -6.72 -2.15 -10.64
N VAL A 17 -7.49 -3.15 -11.07
CA VAL A 17 -7.48 -3.64 -12.45
C VAL A 17 -7.88 -2.54 -13.43
N THR A 18 -8.90 -1.74 -13.08
CA THR A 18 -9.33 -0.60 -13.90
C THR A 18 -8.22 0.44 -14.05
N ILE A 19 -7.50 0.74 -12.96
CA ILE A 19 -6.32 1.62 -13.01
C ILE A 19 -5.27 1.05 -13.96
N LEU A 20 -4.90 -0.23 -13.83
CA LEU A 20 -3.91 -0.85 -14.72
C LEU A 20 -4.27 -0.73 -16.20
N LEU A 21 -5.53 -1.02 -16.54
CA LEU A 21 -6.01 -0.98 -17.93
C LEU A 21 -6.09 0.45 -18.49
N THR A 22 -6.28 1.45 -17.64
CA THR A 22 -6.45 2.85 -18.05
C THR A 22 -5.21 3.72 -17.82
N PHE A 23 -4.17 3.20 -17.15
CA PHE A 23 -2.99 3.94 -16.71
C PHE A 23 -2.35 4.75 -17.85
N MET A 24 -2.02 4.10 -18.97
CA MET A 24 -1.38 4.76 -20.11
C MET A 24 -2.23 5.89 -20.70
N LYS A 25 -3.56 5.71 -20.72
CA LYS A 25 -4.51 6.70 -21.23
C LYS A 25 -4.60 7.90 -20.29
N LEU A 26 -4.70 7.67 -18.97
CA LEU A 26 -4.74 8.73 -17.95
C LEU A 26 -3.45 9.54 -17.93
N MET A 27 -2.29 8.88 -18.02
CA MET A 27 -0.99 9.54 -18.10
C MET A 27 -0.87 10.43 -19.34
N LYS A 28 -1.31 9.96 -20.52
CA LYS A 28 -1.30 10.74 -21.76
C LYS A 28 -2.18 11.99 -21.68
N ASN A 29 -3.30 11.90 -20.95
CA ASN A 29 -4.23 13.01 -20.77
C ASN A 29 -3.88 13.94 -19.59
N LYS A 30 -2.73 13.74 -18.93
CA LYS A 30 -2.30 14.48 -17.74
C LYS A 30 -3.26 14.35 -16.54
N GLU A 31 -4.03 13.26 -16.48
CA GLU A 31 -5.01 12.96 -15.41
C GLU A 31 -4.38 12.23 -14.22
N GLN A 32 -3.17 12.64 -13.85
CA GLN A 32 -2.42 12.03 -12.75
C GLN A 32 -3.08 12.30 -11.39
N GLY A 33 -3.73 13.45 -11.22
CA GLY A 33 -4.49 13.76 -10.00
C GLY A 33 -5.64 12.77 -9.79
N LEU A 34 -6.41 12.51 -10.86
CA LEU A 34 -7.50 11.53 -10.83
C LEU A 34 -6.98 10.13 -10.51
N LEU A 35 -5.85 9.73 -11.08
CA LEU A 35 -5.21 8.44 -10.79
C LEU A 35 -5.01 8.24 -9.27
N HIS A 36 -4.45 9.24 -8.58
CA HIS A 36 -4.21 9.17 -7.14
C HIS A 36 -5.51 9.19 -6.32
N VAL A 37 -6.54 9.95 -6.73
CA VAL A 37 -7.87 9.87 -6.07
C VAL A 37 -8.44 8.47 -6.15
N VAL A 38 -8.37 7.83 -7.33
CA VAL A 38 -8.88 6.47 -7.53
C VAL A 38 -8.05 5.44 -6.75
N MET A 39 -6.73 5.63 -6.64
CA MET A 39 -5.87 4.82 -5.76
C MET A 39 -6.22 5.00 -4.27
N GLY A 40 -6.48 6.22 -3.82
CA GLY A 40 -6.93 6.50 -2.45
C GLY A 40 -8.27 5.81 -2.15
N PHE A 41 -9.22 5.87 -3.08
CA PHE A 41 -10.50 5.16 -2.96
C PHE A 41 -10.29 3.64 -2.87
N MET A 42 -9.42 3.07 -3.71
CA MET A 42 -9.05 1.66 -3.67
C MET A 42 -8.52 1.23 -2.29
N TYR A 43 -7.56 1.97 -1.73
CA TYR A 43 -7.04 1.68 -0.38
C TYR A 43 -8.10 1.84 0.71
N ALA A 44 -9.01 2.81 0.57
CA ALA A 44 -10.11 2.99 1.50
C ALA A 44 -11.07 1.79 1.52
N MET A 45 -11.29 1.13 0.38
CA MET A 45 -12.09 -0.10 0.32
C MET A 45 -11.46 -1.27 1.09
N TRP A 46 -10.13 -1.29 1.24
CA TRP A 46 -9.43 -2.32 2.02
C TRP A 46 -9.32 -2.00 3.52
N LEU A 47 -9.69 -0.80 3.99
CA LEU A 47 -9.57 -0.41 5.41
C LEU A 47 -10.22 -1.41 6.40
N PRO A 48 -11.36 -2.06 6.11
CA PRO A 48 -11.94 -3.05 7.02
C PRO A 48 -11.17 -4.37 7.10
N LEU A 49 -10.32 -4.68 6.12
CA LEU A 49 -9.66 -5.98 5.96
C LEU A 49 -8.78 -6.39 7.15
N PRO A 50 -7.91 -5.53 7.71
CA PRO A 50 -7.07 -5.89 8.85
C PRO A 50 -7.88 -6.39 10.04
N PHE A 51 -9.00 -5.73 10.35
CA PHE A 51 -9.86 -6.14 11.46
C PHE A 51 -10.66 -7.38 11.11
N ALA A 52 -11.18 -7.50 9.89
CA ALA A 52 -11.89 -8.70 9.45
C ALA A 52 -11.03 -9.97 9.60
N LEU A 53 -9.75 -9.91 9.25
CA LEU A 53 -8.82 -11.02 9.47
C LEU A 53 -8.59 -11.32 10.96
N TYR A 54 -8.53 -10.29 11.81
CA TYR A 54 -8.44 -10.49 13.27
C TYR A 54 -9.66 -11.21 13.83
N PHE A 55 -10.86 -10.74 13.50
CA PHE A 55 -12.09 -11.36 13.98
C PHE A 55 -12.29 -12.77 13.44
N GLU A 56 -11.76 -13.08 12.26
CA GLU A 56 -11.84 -14.42 11.68
C GLU A 56 -10.84 -15.40 12.30
N GLN A 57 -9.62 -14.94 12.60
CA GLN A 57 -8.58 -15.81 13.16
C GLN A 57 -8.69 -15.97 14.68
N GLU A 58 -9.40 -15.06 15.36
CA GLU A 58 -9.58 -14.98 16.82
C GLU A 58 -8.26 -15.01 17.64
N GLN A 59 -7.15 -14.57 17.04
CA GLN A 59 -5.84 -14.53 17.69
C GLN A 59 -5.53 -13.14 18.26
N GLU A 60 -5.27 -13.05 19.58
CA GLU A 60 -4.94 -11.77 20.25
C GLU A 60 -3.70 -11.09 19.65
N LEU A 61 -2.71 -11.88 19.25
CA LEU A 61 -1.49 -11.37 18.60
C LEU A 61 -1.83 -10.63 17.29
N LEU A 62 -2.84 -11.11 16.55
CA LEU A 62 -3.25 -10.52 15.28
C LEU A 62 -3.92 -9.15 15.48
N LEU A 63 -4.49 -8.85 16.65
CA LEU A 63 -5.01 -7.51 16.95
C LEU A 63 -3.92 -6.44 16.78
N THR A 64 -2.71 -6.72 17.28
CA THR A 64 -1.56 -5.82 17.11
C THR A 64 -1.19 -5.68 15.63
N GLY A 65 -1.17 -6.80 14.90
CA GLY A 65 -0.98 -6.80 13.45
C GLY A 65 -2.01 -5.97 12.70
N SER A 66 -3.29 -6.08 13.08
CA SER A 66 -4.39 -5.35 12.45
C SER A 66 -4.29 -3.85 12.64
N ILE A 67 -3.75 -3.37 13.77
CA ILE A 67 -3.44 -1.96 13.96
C ILE A 67 -2.39 -1.50 12.93
N PHE A 68 -1.31 -2.24 12.74
CA PHE A 68 -0.31 -1.92 11.71
C PHE A 68 -0.90 -1.92 10.31
N GLY A 69 -1.74 -2.91 9.98
CA GLY A 69 -2.42 -2.98 8.68
C GLY A 69 -3.39 -1.82 8.43
N PHE A 70 -4.14 -1.44 9.46
CA PHE A 70 -5.06 -0.31 9.40
C PHE A 70 -4.32 1.02 9.24
N VAL A 71 -3.28 1.24 10.04
CA VAL A 71 -2.47 2.47 9.94
C VAL A 71 -1.77 2.54 8.59
N TYR A 72 -1.24 1.44 8.07
CA TYR A 72 -0.69 1.36 6.71
C TYR A 72 -1.70 1.86 5.65
N LEU A 73 -2.92 1.32 5.66
CA LEU A 73 -3.95 1.69 4.69
C LEU A 73 -4.38 3.15 4.85
N LEU A 74 -4.56 3.60 6.10
CA LEU A 74 -4.90 4.99 6.40
C LEU A 74 -3.82 5.95 5.90
N MET A 75 -2.55 5.60 6.10
CA MET A 75 -1.42 6.39 5.61
C MET A 75 -1.47 6.53 4.09
N LEU A 76 -1.75 5.44 3.37
CA LEU A 76 -1.88 5.50 1.90
C LEU A 76 -3.07 6.32 1.45
N VAL A 77 -4.24 6.23 2.10
CA VAL A 77 -5.39 7.08 1.77
C VAL A 77 -5.03 8.56 1.90
N ILE A 78 -4.33 8.92 2.99
CA ILE A 78 -3.90 10.29 3.26
C ILE A 78 -2.90 10.77 2.19
N THR A 79 -1.86 9.98 1.90
CA THR A 79 -0.84 10.41 0.91
C THR A 79 -1.43 10.53 -0.48
N MET A 80 -2.25 9.59 -0.92
CA MET A 80 -2.91 9.65 -2.23
C MET A 80 -3.78 10.92 -2.34
N GLY A 81 -4.46 11.32 -1.27
CA GLY A 81 -5.23 12.57 -1.21
C GLY A 81 -4.35 13.82 -1.36
N PHE A 82 -3.24 13.89 -0.62
CA PHE A 82 -2.29 15.01 -0.74
C PHE A 82 -1.64 15.07 -2.12
N GLN A 83 -1.19 13.92 -2.64
CA GLN A 83 -0.59 13.81 -3.97
C GLN A 83 -1.57 14.26 -5.06
N ALA A 84 -2.83 13.83 -4.99
CA ALA A 84 -3.86 14.26 -5.94
C ALA A 84 -4.05 15.78 -5.95
N GLY A 85 -4.23 16.40 -4.77
CA GLY A 85 -4.42 17.84 -4.65
C GLY A 85 -3.20 18.62 -5.16
N HIS A 86 -2.00 18.16 -4.81
CA HIS A 86 -0.75 18.76 -5.22
C HIS A 86 -0.54 18.68 -6.74
N ILE A 87 -0.74 17.50 -7.34
CA ILE A 87 -0.61 17.30 -8.80
C ILE A 87 -1.58 18.19 -9.57
N VAL A 88 -2.86 18.23 -9.17
CA VAL A 88 -3.87 19.07 -9.83
C VAL A 88 -3.49 20.54 -9.72
N HIS A 89 -2.95 20.98 -8.59
CA HIS A 89 -2.53 22.36 -8.41
C HIS A 89 -1.39 22.73 -9.35
N ILE A 90 -0.37 21.87 -9.49
CA ILE A 90 0.75 22.10 -10.42
C ILE A 90 0.26 22.22 -11.86
N VAL A 91 -0.53 21.24 -12.32
CA VAL A 91 -0.98 21.18 -13.72
C VAL A 91 -1.80 22.41 -14.11
N LYS A 92 -2.53 23.00 -13.15
CA LYS A 92 -3.35 24.21 -13.38
C LYS A 92 -2.56 25.52 -13.40
N GLN A 93 -1.31 25.55 -12.92
CA GLN A 93 -0.59 26.80 -12.66
C GLN A 93 0.43 27.24 -13.73
N GLU A 94 0.45 26.61 -14.91
CA GLU A 94 1.27 26.95 -16.09
C GLU A 94 2.66 27.59 -15.83
N GLN A 95 3.65 26.70 -15.66
CA GLN A 95 5.07 26.72 -16.06
C GLN A 95 5.99 27.92 -15.75
N SER A 96 6.81 27.73 -14.70
CA SER A 96 8.23 28.07 -14.72
C SER A 96 9.04 26.88 -14.18
N GLU A 97 10.28 26.67 -14.65
CA GLU A 97 11.16 25.60 -14.12
C GLU A 97 11.34 25.71 -12.60
N ILE A 98 11.40 26.93 -12.07
CA ILE A 98 11.49 27.23 -10.63
C ILE A 98 10.26 26.69 -9.89
N TRP A 99 9.09 26.73 -10.52
CA TRP A 99 7.86 26.20 -9.94
C TRP A 99 7.82 24.67 -9.97
N GLU A 100 8.30 24.05 -11.05
CA GLU A 100 8.41 22.58 -11.14
C GLU A 100 9.37 22.02 -10.08
N GLU A 101 10.51 22.66 -9.84
CA GLU A 101 11.46 22.24 -8.80
C GLU A 101 10.87 22.37 -7.39
N ARG A 102 10.20 23.51 -7.08
CA ARG A 102 9.54 23.72 -5.78
C ARG A 102 8.38 22.75 -5.56
N ALA A 103 7.62 22.46 -6.61
CA ALA A 103 6.56 21.49 -6.57
C ALA A 103 7.11 20.08 -6.29
N ALA A 104 8.16 19.65 -7.01
CA ALA A 104 8.80 18.37 -6.76
C ALA A 104 9.28 18.25 -5.30
N TRP A 105 9.85 19.32 -4.74
CA TRP A 105 10.30 19.36 -3.35
C TRP A 105 9.16 19.26 -2.33
N MET A 106 8.03 19.93 -2.56
CA MET A 106 6.84 19.79 -1.72
C MET A 106 6.29 18.37 -1.76
N LEU A 107 6.18 17.76 -2.95
CA LEU A 107 5.69 16.39 -3.09
C LEU A 107 6.57 15.43 -2.29
N ASP A 108 7.89 15.55 -2.42
CA ASP A 108 8.85 14.68 -1.73
C ASP A 108 8.78 14.85 -0.20
N THR A 109 8.47 16.07 0.27
CA THR A 109 8.28 16.36 1.71
C THR A 109 7.08 15.63 2.31
N PHE A 110 5.99 15.46 1.54
CA PHE A 110 4.73 14.95 2.07
C PHE A 110 4.42 13.49 1.71
N SER A 111 5.09 12.91 0.70
CA SER A 111 4.70 11.57 0.21
C SER A 111 5.77 10.50 0.29
N SER A 112 7.02 10.75 -0.11
CA SER A 112 7.98 9.66 -0.35
C SER A 112 8.42 8.93 0.93
N SER A 113 8.84 9.66 1.96
CA SER A 113 9.19 9.05 3.26
C SER A 113 7.98 8.46 3.98
N PHE A 114 6.79 9.07 3.80
CA PHE A 114 5.58 8.62 4.45
C PHE A 114 5.08 7.30 3.86
N GLU A 115 5.09 7.17 2.54
CA GLU A 115 4.79 5.90 1.84
C GLU A 115 5.86 4.84 2.14
N GLY A 116 7.13 5.24 2.25
CA GLY A 116 8.20 4.35 2.70
C GLY A 116 7.90 3.74 4.07
N LEU A 117 7.49 4.57 5.04
CA LEU A 117 7.09 4.12 6.37
C LEU A 117 5.82 3.26 6.35
N ALA A 118 4.82 3.64 5.55
CA ALA A 118 3.59 2.86 5.38
C ALA A 118 3.92 1.43 4.91
N ASN A 119 4.81 1.28 3.93
CA ASN A 119 5.23 -0.04 3.44
C ASN A 119 5.95 -0.88 4.52
N VAL A 120 6.73 -0.26 5.41
CA VAL A 120 7.29 -0.95 6.58
C VAL A 120 6.17 -1.47 7.49
N PHE A 121 5.13 -0.67 7.75
CA PHE A 121 3.99 -1.10 8.55
C PHE A 121 3.23 -2.26 7.92
N LYS A 122 3.05 -2.27 6.59
CA LYS A 122 2.49 -3.42 5.88
C LYS A 122 3.33 -4.68 6.09
N SER A 123 4.66 -4.59 6.01
CA SER A 123 5.50 -5.76 6.26
C SER A 123 5.43 -6.24 7.71
N ILE A 124 5.34 -5.34 8.69
CA ILE A 124 5.10 -5.71 10.09
C ILE A 124 3.75 -6.43 10.23
N TRP A 125 2.69 -5.91 9.62
CA TRP A 125 1.39 -6.57 9.60
C TRP A 125 1.46 -7.98 8.98
N SER A 126 2.19 -8.14 7.88
CA SER A 126 2.46 -9.42 7.24
C SER A 126 3.19 -10.42 8.16
N ILE A 127 4.11 -9.98 9.02
CA ILE A 127 4.74 -10.85 10.05
C ILE A 127 3.67 -11.38 11.02
N PHE A 128 2.81 -10.50 11.52
CA PHE A 128 1.73 -10.89 12.44
C PHE A 128 0.74 -11.86 11.78
N LEU A 129 0.39 -11.62 10.52
CA LEU A 129 -0.44 -12.54 9.74
C LEU A 129 0.23 -13.91 9.57
N ALA A 130 1.53 -13.95 9.25
CA ALA A 130 2.26 -15.20 9.10
C ALA A 130 2.24 -16.04 10.39
N ILE A 131 2.48 -15.40 11.54
CA ILE A 131 2.44 -16.06 12.84
C ILE A 131 1.02 -16.54 13.16
N SER A 132 0.01 -15.70 12.93
CA SER A 132 -1.40 -16.06 13.19
C SER A 132 -1.84 -17.27 12.36
N PHE A 133 -1.57 -17.26 11.05
CA PHE A 133 -1.90 -18.38 10.16
C PHE A 133 -1.16 -19.65 10.55
N TRP A 134 0.10 -19.54 10.98
CA TRP A 134 0.85 -20.69 11.47
C TRP A 134 0.20 -21.32 12.71
N LEU A 135 -0.22 -20.49 13.66
CA LEU A 135 -0.87 -20.96 14.89
C LEU A 135 -2.23 -21.61 14.63
N ASN A 136 -2.95 -21.14 13.61
CA ASN A 136 -4.24 -21.71 13.20
C ASN A 136 -4.13 -22.90 12.23
N GLY A 137 -2.92 -23.39 11.94
CA GLY A 137 -2.70 -24.54 11.06
C GLY A 137 -2.79 -24.22 9.55
N GLU A 138 -3.01 -22.96 9.19
CA GLU A 138 -3.12 -22.44 7.81
C GLU A 138 -1.73 -22.30 7.16
N THR A 139 -1.07 -23.44 6.96
CA THR A 139 0.35 -23.52 6.61
C THR A 139 0.69 -22.77 5.32
N TRP A 140 -0.16 -22.88 4.29
CA TRP A 140 0.06 -22.20 3.01
C TRP A 140 -0.01 -20.68 3.15
N MET A 141 -0.98 -20.17 3.91
CA MET A 141 -1.10 -18.74 4.18
C MET A 141 0.07 -18.24 5.02
N ALA A 142 0.52 -19.01 6.01
CA ALA A 142 1.69 -18.68 6.81
C ALA A 142 2.95 -18.52 5.95
N ILE A 143 3.18 -19.44 5.00
CA ILE A 143 4.31 -19.37 4.06
C ILE A 143 4.20 -18.14 3.17
N LEU A 144 3.04 -17.91 2.56
CA LEU A 144 2.82 -16.74 1.69
C LEU A 144 3.04 -15.42 2.44
N MET A 145 2.46 -15.28 3.63
CA MET A 145 2.64 -14.08 4.46
C MET A 145 4.09 -13.92 4.92
N SER A 146 4.81 -15.02 5.17
CA SER A 146 6.24 -14.97 5.47
C SER A 146 7.04 -14.41 4.28
N LEU A 147 6.71 -14.80 3.05
CA LEU A 147 7.36 -14.26 1.85
C LEU A 147 7.12 -12.76 1.68
N PHE A 148 5.89 -12.28 1.90
CA PHE A 148 5.59 -10.84 1.90
C PHE A 148 6.35 -10.10 3.00
N SER A 149 6.57 -10.72 4.17
CA SER A 149 7.27 -10.06 5.27
C SER A 149 8.75 -9.81 4.97
N LEU A 150 9.38 -10.64 4.14
CA LEU A 150 10.77 -10.45 3.71
C LEU A 150 10.99 -9.12 2.98
N MET A 151 9.93 -8.54 2.40
CA MET A 151 9.97 -7.21 1.78
C MET A 151 10.32 -6.10 2.77
N ILE A 152 10.23 -6.35 4.09
CA ILE A 152 10.65 -5.39 5.12
C ILE A 152 12.10 -4.93 4.91
N ILE A 153 12.99 -5.82 4.48
CA ILE A 153 14.41 -5.48 4.24
C ILE A 153 14.50 -4.46 3.11
N TYR A 154 13.74 -4.67 2.02
CA TYR A 154 13.68 -3.75 0.90
C TYR A 154 13.07 -2.40 1.31
N TYR A 155 11.99 -2.40 2.07
CA TYR A 155 11.29 -1.17 2.48
C TYR A 155 12.10 -0.34 3.49
N VAL A 156 12.69 -0.99 4.50
CA VAL A 156 13.57 -0.31 5.47
C VAL A 156 14.79 0.27 4.76
N ASN A 157 15.42 -0.47 3.84
CA ASN A 157 16.54 0.05 3.05
C ASN A 157 16.17 1.31 2.28
N ASN A 158 15.03 1.29 1.58
CA ASN A 158 14.54 2.43 0.82
C ASN A 158 14.21 3.62 1.73
N LEU A 159 13.52 3.38 2.85
CA LEU A 159 13.16 4.42 3.81
C LEU A 159 14.41 5.09 4.39
N VAL A 160 15.42 4.32 4.82
CA VAL A 160 16.68 4.87 5.35
C VAL A 160 17.41 5.68 4.28
N ASN A 161 17.48 5.17 3.05
CA ASN A 161 18.16 5.86 1.95
C ASN A 161 17.44 7.17 1.57
N GLN A 162 16.10 7.22 1.65
CA GLN A 162 15.31 8.42 1.44
C GLN A 162 15.41 9.42 2.60
N SER A 163 15.53 8.93 3.84
CA SER A 163 15.55 9.75 5.05
C SER A 163 16.94 10.28 5.42
N THR A 164 18.00 9.92 4.68
CA THR A 164 19.38 10.32 4.98
C THR A 164 19.93 11.31 3.94
N ILE A 165 20.53 12.40 4.43
CA ILE A 165 21.15 13.42 3.57
C ILE A 165 22.39 12.84 2.86
N LYS A 166 23.21 12.07 3.58
CA LYS A 166 24.37 11.36 3.02
C LYS A 166 23.96 9.92 2.76
N ARG A 167 23.77 9.59 1.49
CA ARG A 167 23.42 8.23 1.08
C ARG A 167 24.54 7.26 1.43
N ILE A 168 24.16 6.13 2.02
CA ILE A 168 25.07 5.05 2.35
C ILE A 168 25.30 4.24 1.07
N LYS A 169 26.51 4.29 0.49
CA LYS A 169 26.86 3.66 -0.81
C LYS A 169 26.40 2.21 -0.98
N PHE A 170 26.34 1.44 0.11
CA PHE A 170 25.84 0.06 0.09
C PHE A 170 24.33 -0.02 -0.19
N LEU A 171 23.54 0.89 0.42
CA LEU A 171 22.08 0.93 0.30
C LEU A 171 21.61 1.50 -1.04
N GLU A 172 22.47 2.25 -1.76
CA GLU A 172 22.17 2.84 -3.07
C GLU A 172 21.93 1.81 -4.18
N LYS A 173 22.37 0.56 -3.99
CA LYS A 173 22.18 -0.52 -4.96
C LYS A 173 20.71 -0.94 -5.10
N LEU A 174 19.93 -0.79 -4.04
CA LEU A 174 18.50 -1.11 -4.02
C LEU A 174 17.71 0.20 -4.14
N LYS A 175 17.27 0.50 -5.35
CA LYS A 175 16.47 1.70 -5.62
C LYS A 175 14.97 1.40 -5.48
N PRO A 176 14.17 2.37 -5.02
CA PRO A 176 12.71 2.30 -5.06
C PRO A 176 12.23 2.03 -6.50
N ASN A 177 11.33 1.07 -6.67
CA ASN A 177 10.72 0.75 -7.96
C ASN A 177 9.18 0.72 -7.82
N PRO A 178 8.46 1.69 -8.40
CA PRO A 178 7.00 1.76 -8.38
C PRO A 178 6.30 0.48 -8.85
N PHE A 179 6.86 -0.23 -9.84
CA PHE A 179 6.27 -1.49 -10.31
C PHE A 179 6.32 -2.58 -9.24
N ILE A 180 7.44 -2.68 -8.51
CA ILE A 180 7.60 -3.68 -7.44
C ILE A 180 6.59 -3.39 -6.33
N TYR A 181 6.45 -2.14 -5.88
CA TYR A 181 5.49 -1.77 -4.83
C TYR A 181 4.05 -2.10 -5.22
N ASN A 182 3.63 -1.75 -6.43
CA ASN A 182 2.25 -1.94 -6.86
C ASN A 182 1.90 -3.41 -7.13
N ILE A 183 2.81 -4.17 -7.77
CA ILE A 183 2.58 -5.60 -8.01
C ILE A 183 2.54 -6.35 -6.69
N GLU A 184 3.48 -6.09 -5.79
CA GLU A 184 3.49 -6.73 -4.48
C GLU A 184 2.23 -6.38 -3.69
N ALA A 185 1.78 -5.12 -3.71
CA ALA A 185 0.55 -4.72 -3.01
C ALA A 185 -0.68 -5.44 -3.60
N LEU A 186 -0.79 -5.51 -4.93
CA LEU A 186 -1.86 -6.26 -5.59
C LEU A 186 -1.86 -7.73 -5.15
N LEU A 187 -0.71 -8.40 -5.22
CA LEU A 187 -0.60 -9.81 -4.86
C LEU A 187 -0.91 -10.03 -3.38
N PHE A 188 -0.46 -9.12 -2.52
CA PHE A 188 -0.73 -9.16 -1.08
C PHE A 188 -2.25 -9.09 -0.80
N PHE A 189 -2.92 -8.05 -1.32
CA PHE A 189 -4.36 -7.89 -1.12
C PHE A 189 -5.17 -8.98 -1.81
N LEU A 190 -4.80 -9.41 -3.03
CA LEU A 190 -5.48 -10.50 -3.72
C LEU A 190 -5.41 -11.80 -2.91
N THR A 191 -4.25 -12.12 -2.33
CA THR A 191 -4.07 -13.31 -1.49
C THR A 191 -4.99 -13.26 -0.26
N LEU A 192 -5.02 -12.13 0.45
CA LEU A 192 -5.89 -11.96 1.61
C LEU A 192 -7.38 -11.97 1.23
N MET A 193 -7.73 -11.39 0.09
CA MET A 193 -9.11 -11.38 -0.41
C MET A 193 -9.60 -12.77 -0.80
N ILE A 194 -8.76 -13.57 -1.45
CA ILE A 194 -9.08 -14.98 -1.74
C ILE A 194 -9.32 -15.72 -0.43
N TYR A 195 -8.39 -15.61 0.53
CA TYR A 195 -8.52 -16.28 1.83
C TYR A 195 -9.83 -15.93 2.55
N ILE A 196 -10.11 -14.64 2.74
CA ILE A 196 -11.29 -14.21 3.49
C ILE A 196 -12.61 -14.49 2.74
N THR A 197 -12.56 -14.62 1.42
CA THR A 197 -13.71 -15.08 0.63
C THR A 197 -13.96 -16.56 0.84
N MET A 198 -12.92 -17.40 0.96
CA MET A 198 -13.08 -18.82 1.27
C MET A 198 -13.71 -19.01 2.65
N GLN A 199 -13.24 -18.27 3.66
CA GLN A 199 -13.82 -18.31 5.01
C GLN A 199 -15.30 -17.86 5.05
N LEU A 200 -15.73 -16.97 4.15
CA LEU A 200 -17.14 -16.59 4.04
C LEU A 200 -18.04 -17.70 3.46
N LEU A 201 -17.46 -18.62 2.68
CA LEU A 201 -18.18 -19.68 1.97
C LEU A 201 -18.26 -20.99 2.76
N GLU A 202 -17.44 -21.14 3.80
CA GLU A 202 -17.46 -22.25 4.75
C GLU A 202 -18.52 -22.04 5.85
#